data_AF-A0A2E1S118-F1
#
_entry.id   AF-A0A2E1S118-F1
#
_cell.length_a   1.000
_cell.length_b   1.000
_cell.length_c   1.000
_cell.angle_alpha   90.00
_cell.angle_beta   90.00
_cell.angle_gamma   90.00
#
_symmetry.space_group_name_H-M   'P 1'
#
loop_
_entity.id
_entity.type
_entity.pdbx_description
1 polymer ?
#
loop_
_entity_poly.entity_id
_entity_poly.type
_entity_poly.pdbx_seq_one_letter_code
_entity_poly.pdbx_strand_id
1 'polypeptide(L)'
;MIISQVYNLLPLQFRKACDTVVLFKTENRSELRFIMDELMFDLDQDQARRILDRAWRNKYGFLMIKAGQPPDSKYYDKFDLIRPNQI
;
A
#
# COMPACT_ATOMS: atom_id res chain seq x y z
N MET A 1 -0.58 -14.01 10.55
CA MET A 1 -1.32 -13.53 9.37
C MET A 1 -2.63 -12.92 9.84
N ILE A 2 -2.92 -11.68 9.46
CA ILE A 2 -4.14 -10.95 9.82
C ILE A 2 -4.89 -10.67 8.51
N ILE A 3 -6.21 -10.89 8.50
CA ILE A 3 -7.07 -10.63 7.35
C ILE A 3 -8.17 -9.67 7.81
N SER A 4 -8.36 -8.58 7.06
CA SER A 4 -9.44 -7.62 7.28
C SER A 4 -10.00 -7.17 5.95
N GLN A 5 -11.29 -6.84 5.92
CA GLN A 5 -11.93 -6.21 4.77
C GLN A 5 -11.62 -4.71 4.68
N VAL A 6 -11.29 -4.08 5.80
CA VAL A 6 -11.05 -2.64 5.89
C VAL A 6 -9.79 -2.40 6.72
N TYR A 7 -8.82 -1.69 6.13
CA TYR A 7 -7.53 -1.40 6.72
C TYR A 7 -7.68 -0.63 8.02
N ASN A 8 -8.37 0.51 8.01
CA ASN A 8 -8.46 1.40 9.18
C ASN A 8 -9.45 0.92 10.27
N LEU A 9 -10.10 -0.24 10.11
CA LEU A 9 -10.77 -0.94 11.22
C LEU A 9 -9.80 -1.75 12.07
N LEU A 10 -8.64 -2.11 11.53
CA LEU A 10 -7.62 -2.80 12.32
C LEU A 10 -7.03 -1.84 13.36
N PRO A 11 -6.93 -2.27 14.63
CA PRO A 11 -6.26 -1.49 15.66
C PRO A 11 -4.84 -1.09 15.22
N LEU A 12 -4.45 0.14 15.56
CA LEU A 12 -3.19 0.77 15.09
C LEU A 12 -1.96 -0.12 15.32
N GLN A 13 -1.92 -0.82 16.45
CA GLN A 13 -0.81 -1.72 16.80
C GLN A 13 -0.58 -2.80 15.75
N PHE A 14 -1.63 -3.33 15.12
CA PHE A 14 -1.48 -4.33 14.07
C PHE A 14 -1.04 -3.69 12.76
N ARG A 15 -1.57 -2.51 12.44
CA ARG A 15 -1.26 -1.78 11.21
C ARG A 15 0.22 -1.36 11.14
N LYS A 16 0.80 -0.97 12.27
CA LYS A 16 2.21 -0.58 12.39
C LYS A 16 3.20 -1.74 12.54
N ALA A 17 2.76 -2.88 13.09
CA ALA A 17 3.65 -3.99 13.41
C ALA A 17 3.83 -5.00 12.27
N CYS A 18 3.04 -4.92 11.19
CA CYS A 18 3.15 -5.84 10.07
C CYS A 18 4.37 -5.56 9.19
N ASP A 19 5.23 -6.56 8.99
CA ASP A 19 6.36 -6.47 8.06
C ASP A 19 5.92 -6.35 6.59
N THR A 20 4.82 -7.03 6.24
CA THR A 20 4.26 -7.05 4.88
C THR A 20 2.76 -6.81 4.92
N VAL A 21 2.29 -5.90 4.07
CA VAL A 21 0.87 -5.56 3.91
C VAL A 21 0.47 -5.82 2.46
N VAL A 22 -0.65 -6.52 2.26
CA VAL A 22 -1.25 -6.75 0.94
C VAL A 22 -2.57 -6.00 0.87
N LEU A 23 -2.70 -5.10 -0.09
CA LEU A 23 -3.85 -4.20 -0.26
C LEU A 23 -4.54 -4.43 -1.60
N PHE A 24 -5.78 -4.90 -1.53
CA PHE A 24 -6.69 -4.86 -2.67
C PHE A 24 -7.30 -3.46 -2.81
N LYS A 25 -7.85 -3.18 -4.00
CA LYS A 25 -8.44 -1.88 -4.31
C LYS A 25 -9.52 -1.50 -3.29
N THR A 26 -9.45 -0.26 -2.82
CA THR A 26 -10.52 0.39 -2.06
C THR A 26 -10.90 1.71 -2.70
N GLU A 27 -12.19 2.03 -2.67
CA GLU A 27 -12.74 3.33 -3.09
C GLU A 27 -13.04 4.23 -1.86
N ASN A 28 -12.82 3.72 -0.65
CA ASN A 28 -13.11 4.45 0.57
C ASN A 28 -12.04 5.52 0.83
N ARG A 29 -12.43 6.79 0.73
CA ARG A 29 -11.53 7.94 0.91
C ARG A 29 -10.84 7.99 2.28
N SER A 30 -11.54 7.58 3.35
CA SER A 30 -10.99 7.57 4.70
C SER A 30 -9.89 6.50 4.80
N GLU A 31 -10.20 5.28 4.33
CA GLU A 31 -9.25 4.18 4.29
C GLU A 31 -8.02 4.50 3.44
N LEU A 32 -8.22 5.06 2.25
CA LEU A 32 -7.14 5.52 1.36
C LEU A 32 -6.21 6.50 2.05
N ARG A 33 -6.77 7.46 2.79
CA ARG A 33 -5.98 8.42 3.57
C ARG A 33 -5.10 7.70 4.60
N PHE A 34 -5.65 6.77 5.37
CA PHE A 34 -4.87 6.00 6.34
C PHE A 34 -3.77 5.15 5.67
N ILE A 35 -4.05 4.56 4.50
CA ILE A 35 -3.05 3.80 3.73
C ILE A 35 -1.89 4.73 3.32
N MET A 36 -2.20 5.89 2.75
CA MET A 36 -1.18 6.85 2.30
C MET A 36 -0.38 7.40 3.48
N ASP A 37 -1.06 7.86 4.53
CA ASP A 37 -0.44 8.50 5.70
C ASP A 37 0.44 7.53 6.51
N GLU A 38 0.11 6.24 6.56
CA GLU A 38 0.82 5.28 7.42
C GLU A 38 1.77 4.34 6.67
N LEU A 39 1.41 3.89 5.47
CA LEU A 39 2.20 2.90 4.71
C LEU A 39 3.03 3.54 3.60
N MET A 40 2.68 4.74 3.16
CA MET A 40 3.29 5.44 2.02
C MET A 40 3.79 6.84 2.38
N PHE A 41 4.07 7.10 3.66
CA PHE A 41 4.50 8.40 4.18
C PHE A 41 5.83 8.91 3.61
N ASP A 42 6.62 8.00 3.03
CA ASP A 42 7.92 8.22 2.41
C ASP A 42 7.83 8.60 0.92
N LEU A 43 6.61 8.81 0.41
CA LEU A 43 6.35 9.22 -0.96
C LEU A 43 5.55 10.52 -1.01
N ASP A 44 5.73 11.26 -2.10
CA ASP A 44 4.84 12.36 -2.43
C ASP A 44 3.44 11.83 -2.79
N GLN A 45 2.40 12.66 -2.58
CA GLN A 45 1.01 12.24 -2.84
C GLN A 45 0.79 11.76 -4.28
N ASP A 46 1.43 12.40 -5.26
CA ASP A 46 1.32 12.01 -6.66
C ASP A 46 2.00 10.67 -6.93
N GLN A 47 3.17 10.42 -6.34
CA GLN A 47 3.86 9.13 -6.44
C GLN A 47 3.02 8.01 -5.82
N ALA A 48 2.50 8.25 -4.61
CA ALA A 48 1.66 7.28 -3.92
C ALA A 48 0.41 6.91 -4.76
N ARG A 49 -0.27 7.91 -5.34
CA ARG A 49 -1.41 7.68 -6.25
C ARG A 49 -1.04 6.86 -7.46
N ARG A 50 0.06 7.19 -8.16
CA ARG A 50 0.47 6.42 -9.35
C ARG A 50 0.81 4.95 -9.02
N ILE A 51 1.38 4.70 -7.84
CA ILE A 51 1.64 3.32 -7.36
C ILE A 51 0.32 2.57 -7.14
N LEU A 52 -0.64 3.19 -6.47
CA LEU A 52 -1.97 2.61 -6.24
C LEU A 52 -2.70 2.35 -7.58
N ASP A 53 -2.71 3.34 -8.48
CA ASP A 53 -3.32 3.23 -9.80
C ASP A 53 -2.70 2.08 -10.61
N ARG A 54 -1.37 1.95 -10.57
CA ARG A 54 -0.67 0.83 -11.20
C ARG A 54 -1.12 -0.50 -10.59
N ALA A 55 -1.01 -0.67 -9.27
CA ALA A 55 -1.32 -1.93 -8.60
C ALA A 55 -2.79 -2.35 -8.75
N TRP A 56 -3.69 -1.37 -8.88
CA TRP A 56 -5.14 -1.59 -8.97
C TRP A 56 -5.72 -1.47 -10.39
N ARG A 57 -4.87 -1.35 -11.42
CA ARG A 57 -5.30 -1.21 -12.83
C ARG A 57 -6.13 -2.40 -13.34
N ASN A 58 -5.88 -3.59 -12.80
CA ASN A 58 -6.49 -4.84 -13.24
C ASN A 58 -7.40 -5.42 -12.16
N LYS A 59 -8.41 -6.18 -12.59
CA LYS A 59 -9.19 -7.02 -11.68
C LYS A 59 -8.25 -7.97 -10.93
N TYR A 60 -8.45 -8.10 -9.62
CA TYR A 60 -7.59 -8.86 -8.71
C TYR A 60 -6.15 -8.34 -8.58
N GLY A 61 -5.87 -7.12 -9.04
CA GLY A 61 -4.63 -6.42 -8.74
C GLY A 61 -4.53 -6.09 -7.25
N PHE A 62 -3.33 -6.17 -6.70
CA PHE A 62 -3.04 -5.80 -5.32
C PHE A 62 -1.67 -5.14 -5.21
N LEU A 63 -1.57 -4.22 -4.27
CA LEU A 63 -0.29 -3.62 -3.86
C LEU A 63 0.25 -4.44 -2.70
N MET A 64 1.47 -4.95 -2.82
CA MET A 64 2.21 -5.49 -1.68
C MET A 64 3.23 -4.44 -1.21
N ILE A 65 3.25 -4.18 0.10
CA ILE A 65 4.13 -3.20 0.74
C ILE A 65 4.98 -3.92 1.79
N LYS A 66 6.30 -3.77 1.72
CA LYS A 66 7.24 -4.20 2.76
C LYS A 66 7.55 -3.03 3.70
N ALA A 67 6.82 -2.91 4.80
CA ALA A 67 6.75 -1.67 5.61
C ALA A 67 8.11 -1.20 6.19
N GLY A 68 9.08 -2.10 6.37
CA GLY A 68 10.42 -1.79 6.86
C GLY A 68 11.50 -1.58 5.80
N GLN A 69 11.15 -1.59 4.51
CA GLN A 69 12.11 -1.45 3.41
C GLN A 69 12.18 -0.02 2.88
N PRO A 70 13.31 0.44 2.30
CA PRO A 70 13.38 1.74 1.66
C PRO A 70 12.50 1.79 0.39
N PRO A 71 12.04 2.98 -0.05
CA PRO A 71 11.10 3.16 -1.17
C PRO A 71 11.43 2.32 -2.42
N ASP A 72 12.70 2.24 -2.80
CA ASP A 72 13.18 1.50 -3.98
C ASP A 72 13.00 -0.02 -3.92
N SER A 73 12.66 -0.57 -2.74
CA SER A 73 12.48 -2.01 -2.51
C SER A 73 11.19 -2.36 -1.75
N LYS A 74 10.31 -1.36 -1.58
CA LYS A 74 9.15 -1.39 -0.68
C LYS A 74 7.84 -1.79 -1.38
N TYR A 75 7.60 -1.32 -2.59
CA TYR A 75 6.30 -1.42 -3.27
C TYR A 75 6.31 -2.43 -4.41
N TYR A 76 5.27 -3.26 -4.49
CA TYR A 76 5.17 -4.31 -5.50
C TYR A 76 3.76 -4.35 -6.11
N ASP A 77 3.70 -4.38 -7.43
CA ASP A 77 2.48 -4.72 -8.18
C ASP A 77 2.39 -6.24 -8.20
N LYS A 78 1.48 -6.79 -7.40
CA LYS A 78 1.48 -8.21 -7.04
C LYS A 78 2.83 -8.61 -6.41
N PHE A 79 3.72 -9.19 -7.20
CA PHE A 79 5.06 -9.61 -6.79
C PHE A 79 6.17 -8.93 -7.59
N ASP A 80 5.81 -8.05 -8.53
CA ASP A 80 6.75 -7.31 -9.37
C ASP A 80 7.12 -5.98 -8.71
N LEU A 81 8.42 -5.76 -8.49
CA LEU A 81 8.91 -4.54 -7.83
C LEU A 81 8.53 -3.30 -8.65
N ILE A 82 7.98 -2.32 -7.95
CA ILE A 82 7.73 -0.98 -8.47
C ILE A 82 8.88 -0.08 -8.04
N ARG A 83 9.53 0.58 -9.01
CA ARG A 83 10.49 1.66 -8.72
C ARG A 83 9.74 3.00 -8.74
N PRO A 84 9.59 3.70 -7.60
CA PRO A 84 8.83 4.95 -7.54
C PRO A 84 9.35 6.02 -8.50
N ASN A 85 10.66 6.05 -8.74
CA ASN A 85 11.32 7.02 -9.62
C ASN A 85 11.13 6.75 -11.13
N GLN A 86 10.46 5.66 -11.50
CA GLN A 86 10.24 5.24 -12.90
C GLN A 86 8.75 5.22 -13.28
N ILE A 87 7.89 5.83 -12.46
CA ILE A 87 6.43 5.86 -12.60
C ILE A 87 5.93 7.28 -12.80
#